data_AF-A0A840SKH1-F1
#
_entry.id   AF-A0A840SKH1-F1
#
_cell.length_a   1.000
_cell.length_b   1.000
_cell.length_c   1.000
_cell.angle_alpha   90.00
_cell.angle_beta   90.00
_cell.angle_gamma   90.00
#
_symmetry.space_group_name_H-M   'P 1'
#
loop_
_entity.id
_entity.type
_entity.pdbx_description
1 polymer ?
#
loop_
_entity_poly.entity_id
_entity_poly.type
_entity_poly.pdbx_seq_one_letter_code
_entity_poly.pdbx_strand_id
1 'polypeptide(L)'
;MARITVTTASGDVWHIHKYAGGPKVRPDRDGRTTGYRCTPPGSNRSEDAVSFETTSDAAAFLLGNRGWGARFSPNGTDSPQSIFSESIQIDGVLR
;
A
#
# COMPACT_ATOMS: atom_id res chain seq x y z
N MET A 1 -11.22 -11.64 2.11
CA MET A 1 -10.43 -10.52 1.58
C MET A 1 -9.75 -9.87 2.76
N ALA A 2 -8.41 -9.80 2.78
CA ALA A 2 -7.67 -9.22 3.90
C ALA A 2 -7.90 -7.70 3.98
N ARG A 3 -7.98 -7.15 5.20
CA ARG A 3 -8.02 -5.70 5.45
C ARG A 3 -6.63 -5.19 5.81
N ILE A 4 -6.12 -4.28 4.98
CA ILE A 4 -4.86 -3.57 5.23
C ILE A 4 -5.20 -2.13 5.57
N THR A 5 -4.93 -1.72 6.80
CA THR A 5 -5.31 -0.41 7.34
C THR A 5 -4.17 0.25 8.10
N VAL A 6 -4.30 1.54 8.35
CA VAL A 6 -3.50 2.27 9.34
C VAL A 6 -4.46 3.09 10.21
N THR A 7 -4.21 3.19 11.50
CA THR A 7 -4.94 4.08 12.42
C THR A 7 -4.08 5.31 12.66
N THR A 8 -4.57 6.51 12.32
CA THR A 8 -3.86 7.76 12.56
C THR A 8 -3.89 8.14 14.04
N ALA A 9 -3.08 9.12 14.44
CA ALA A 9 -3.11 9.67 15.79
C ALA A 9 -4.48 10.30 16.17
N SER A 10 -5.25 10.76 15.18
CA SER A 10 -6.62 11.27 15.35
C SER A 10 -7.68 10.17 15.52
N GLY A 11 -7.30 8.90 15.37
CA GLY A 11 -8.21 7.75 15.42
C GLY A 11 -8.87 7.42 14.08
N ASP A 12 -8.50 8.10 12.99
CA ASP A 12 -9.02 7.81 11.66
C ASP A 12 -8.43 6.49 11.14
N VAL A 13 -9.25 5.68 10.48
CA VAL A 13 -8.81 4.46 9.80
C VAL A 13 -8.64 4.76 8.33
N TRP A 14 -7.41 4.61 7.83
CA TRP A 14 -7.14 4.71 6.40
C TRP A 14 -6.98 3.33 5.79
N HIS A 15 -7.39 3.19 4.53
CA HIS A 15 -7.31 1.95 3.79
C HIS A 15 -6.17 2.00 2.79
N ILE A 16 -5.60 0.83 2.48
CA ILE A 16 -4.63 0.72 1.39
C ILE A 16 -5.23 1.25 0.08
N HIS A 17 -4.49 2.11 -0.60
CA HIS A 17 -4.88 2.74 -1.85
C HIS A 17 -4.71 1.76 -3.02
N LYS A 18 -5.74 1.64 -3.87
CA LYS A 18 -5.68 0.91 -5.13
C LYS A 18 -5.45 1.89 -6.28
N TYR A 19 -4.37 1.70 -7.03
CA TYR A 19 -4.14 2.44 -8.27
C TYR A 19 -5.09 1.91 -9.36
N ALA A 20 -5.81 2.82 -10.01
CA ALA A 20 -6.74 2.51 -11.10
C ALA A 20 -6.13 2.71 -12.51
N GLY A 21 -4.82 3.00 -12.60
CA GLY A 21 -4.15 3.35 -13.85
C GLY A 21 -4.47 4.77 -14.30
N GLY A 22 -4.10 5.06 -15.55
CA GLY A 22 -4.31 6.37 -16.18
C GLY A 22 -3.02 7.13 -16.47
N PRO A 23 -3.12 8.28 -17.16
CA PRO A 23 -1.98 8.95 -17.78
C PRO A 23 -0.96 9.50 -16.79
N LYS A 24 -1.33 9.65 -15.51
CA LYS A 24 -0.44 10.15 -14.44
C LYS A 24 0.15 9.04 -13.57
N VAL A 25 -0.30 7.79 -13.74
CA VAL A 25 0.19 6.67 -12.92
C VAL A 25 1.42 6.07 -13.58
N ARG A 26 2.57 6.23 -12.93
CA ARG A 26 3.82 5.60 -13.39
C ARG A 26 3.76 4.08 -13.18
N PRO A 27 4.27 3.28 -14.14
CA PRO A 27 4.33 1.84 -14.01
C PRO A 27 5.23 1.43 -12.83
N ASP A 28 4.97 0.26 -12.26
CA ASP A 28 5.87 -0.38 -11.30
C ASP A 28 7.03 -1.12 -11.99
N ARG A 29 7.81 -1.89 -11.22
CA ARG A 29 8.96 -2.66 -11.75
C ARG A 29 8.59 -3.64 -12.87
N ASP A 30 7.34 -4.12 -12.88
CA ASP A 30 6.83 -5.12 -13.81
C ASP A 30 5.97 -4.47 -14.91
N GLY A 31 5.99 -3.14 -15.03
CA GLY A 31 5.20 -2.40 -16.00
C GLY A 31 3.74 -2.18 -15.60
N ARG A 32 3.32 -2.55 -14.39
CA ARG A 32 1.91 -2.46 -13.95
C ARG A 32 1.56 -1.05 -13.49
N THR A 33 0.44 -0.55 -13.98
CA THR A 33 -0.11 0.77 -13.62
C THR A 33 -1.34 0.67 -12.70
N THR A 34 -1.78 -0.53 -12.36
CA THR A 34 -2.95 -0.79 -11.53
C THR A 34 -2.62 -1.70 -10.34
N GLY A 35 -3.46 -1.65 -9.31
CA GLY A 35 -3.37 -2.55 -8.15
C GLY A 35 -2.90 -1.89 -6.86
N TYR A 36 -2.66 -2.72 -5.85
CA TYR A 36 -2.15 -2.35 -4.54
C TYR A 36 -0.63 -2.39 -4.57
N ARG A 37 -0.02 -1.21 -4.45
CA ARG A 37 1.41 -1.04 -4.61
C ARG A 37 2.14 -1.11 -3.27
N CYS A 38 3.09 -2.01 -3.16
CA CYS A 38 4.00 -2.13 -2.02
C CYS A 38 5.39 -1.63 -2.41
N THR A 39 6.00 -0.79 -1.57
CA THR A 39 7.31 -0.17 -1.81
C THR A 39 8.34 -0.63 -0.78
N PRO A 40 9.60 -0.83 -1.18
CA PRO A 40 10.67 -1.24 -0.27
C PRO A 40 11.02 -0.11 0.72
N PRO A 41 11.66 -0.44 1.86
CA PRO A 41 12.15 0.57 2.79
C PRO A 41 13.11 1.53 2.09
N GLY A 42 12.95 2.83 2.35
CA GLY A 42 13.80 3.87 1.78
C GLY A 42 13.47 4.29 0.34
N SER A 43 12.45 3.71 -0.29
CA SER A 43 11.95 4.18 -1.59
C SER A 43 10.43 4.38 -1.60
N ASN A 44 10.00 5.40 -2.33
CA ASN A 44 8.61 5.65 -2.67
C ASN A 44 8.39 5.73 -4.20
N ARG A 45 9.40 5.32 -4.99
CA ARG A 45 9.37 5.35 -6.45
C ARG A 45 8.52 4.21 -6.98
N SER A 46 7.88 4.46 -8.11
CA SER A 46 7.04 3.44 -8.76
C SER A 46 7.89 2.29 -9.27
N GLU A 47 9.03 2.56 -9.92
CA GLU A 47 9.91 1.52 -10.48
C GLU A 47 10.48 0.53 -9.45
N ASP A 48 10.51 0.91 -8.17
CA ASP A 48 10.97 0.05 -7.08
C ASP A 48 9.84 -0.77 -6.46
N ALA A 49 8.59 -0.54 -6.86
CA ALA A 49 7.43 -1.13 -6.23
C ALA A 49 7.03 -2.47 -6.85
N VAL A 50 6.20 -3.22 -6.13
CA VAL A 50 5.50 -4.41 -6.63
C VAL A 50 4.00 -4.19 -6.46
N SER A 51 3.22 -4.40 -7.52
CA SER A 51 1.75 -4.22 -7.48
C SER A 51 1.00 -5.55 -7.50
N PHE A 52 -0.02 -5.63 -6.65
CA PHE A 52 -0.90 -6.80 -6.49
C PHE A 52 -2.33 -6.46 -6.87
N GLU A 53 -3.06 -7.41 -7.45
CA GLU A 53 -4.45 -7.19 -7.84
C GLU A 53 -5.41 -7.24 -6.63
N THR A 54 -5.10 -8.08 -5.65
CA THR A 54 -5.93 -8.30 -4.46
C THR A 54 -5.26 -7.79 -3.19
N THR A 55 -6.07 -7.39 -2.19
CA THR A 55 -5.54 -7.04 -0.87
C THR A 55 -4.97 -8.26 -0.15
N SER A 56 -5.44 -9.47 -0.45
CA SER A 56 -4.91 -10.70 0.14
C SER A 56 -3.46 -10.93 -0.28
N ASP A 57 -3.13 -10.77 -1.57
CA ASP A 57 -1.76 -10.94 -2.07
C ASP A 57 -0.84 -9.84 -1.54
N ALA A 58 -1.33 -8.59 -1.51
CA ALA A 58 -0.59 -7.49 -0.91
C ALA A 58 -0.33 -7.73 0.60
N ALA A 59 -1.31 -8.26 1.33
CA ALA A 59 -1.17 -8.57 2.74
C ALA A 59 -0.15 -9.69 2.97
N ALA A 60 -0.23 -10.77 2.20
CA ALA A 60 0.73 -11.87 2.25
C ALA A 60 2.16 -11.38 1.95
N PHE A 61 2.31 -10.53 0.92
CA PHE A 61 3.59 -9.94 0.57
C PHE A 61 4.14 -9.05 1.70
N LEU A 62 3.31 -8.16 2.25
CA LEU A 62 3.70 -7.34 3.39
C LEU A 62 4.10 -8.25 4.55
N LEU A 63 3.28 -9.19 5.00
CA LEU A 63 3.63 -10.11 6.10
C LEU A 63 5.01 -10.78 5.93
N GLY A 64 5.38 -11.18 4.71
CA GLY A 64 6.68 -11.79 4.40
C GLY A 64 7.88 -10.84 4.29
N ASN A 65 7.67 -9.52 4.12
CA ASN A 65 8.75 -8.59 3.75
C ASN A 65 8.85 -7.38 4.70
N ARG A 66 9.43 -7.56 5.90
CA ARG A 66 9.60 -6.50 6.93
C ARG A 66 10.23 -5.22 6.37
N GLY A 67 9.77 -4.06 6.84
CA GLY A 67 10.20 -2.73 6.38
C GLY A 67 9.51 -2.22 5.12
N TRP A 68 8.83 -3.08 4.35
CA TRP A 68 8.04 -2.64 3.21
C TRP A 68 6.79 -1.88 3.65
N GLY A 69 6.44 -0.89 2.85
CA GLY A 69 5.28 -0.02 3.03
C GLY A 69 4.28 -0.11 1.89
N ALA A 70 3.19 0.63 2.05
CA ALA A 70 2.17 0.81 1.02
C ALA A 70 1.61 2.23 1.09
N ARG A 71 0.81 2.58 0.10
CA ARG A 71 0.10 3.86 0.04
C ARG A 71 -1.28 3.71 0.69
N PHE A 72 -1.64 4.65 1.56
CA PHE A 72 -2.93 4.66 2.27
C PHE A 72 -3.66 5.97 2.04
N SER A 73 -4.99 5.93 2.01
CA SER A 73 -5.81 7.14 1.99
C SER A 73 -7.08 6.98 2.82
N PRO A 74 -7.59 8.07 3.41
CA PRO A 74 -8.80 8.04 4.23
C PRO A 74 -10.02 7.53 3.47
N ASN A 75 -10.15 7.88 2.17
CA ASN A 75 -11.33 7.55 1.35
C ASN A 75 -10.98 7.16 -0.09
N GLY A 76 -9.81 6.60 -0.35
CA GLY A 76 -9.40 6.25 -1.73
C GLY A 76 -9.02 7.45 -2.62
N THR A 77 -9.05 8.68 -2.11
CA THR A 77 -8.87 9.93 -2.87
C THR A 77 -7.40 10.39 -3.03
N ASP A 78 -7.22 11.38 -3.92
CA ASP A 78 -6.03 11.86 -4.66
C ASP A 78 -4.74 12.20 -3.89
N SER A 79 -4.67 11.97 -2.59
CA SER A 79 -3.46 12.24 -1.79
C SER A 79 -3.08 11.04 -0.92
N PRO A 80 -2.81 9.87 -1.52
CA PRO A 80 -2.39 8.72 -0.75
C PRO A 80 -0.98 8.93 -0.18
N GLN A 81 -0.83 8.68 1.12
CA GLN A 81 0.44 8.82 1.84
C GLN A 81 1.18 7.49 1.91
N SER A 82 2.51 7.54 1.86
CA SER A 82 3.35 6.34 1.99
C SER A 82 3.53 6.03 3.47
N ILE A 83 3.08 4.86 3.90
CA ILE A 83 3.21 4.38 5.28
C ILE A 83 3.99 3.07 5.27
N PHE A 84 4.96 2.95 6.16
CA PHE A 84 5.85 1.79 6.28
C PHE A 84 5.47 0.93 7.50
N SER A 85 6.07 -0.26 7.59
CA SER A 85 5.54 -1.42 8.34
C SER A 85 5.02 -1.14 9.75
N GLU A 86 5.68 -0.30 10.54
CA GLU A 86 5.40 -0.11 11.97
C GLU A 86 4.01 0.46 12.29
N SER A 87 3.32 1.04 11.29
CA SER A 87 1.97 1.58 11.47
C SER A 87 0.90 0.78 10.74
N ILE A 88 1.30 -0.23 9.96
CA ILE A 88 0.37 -1.04 9.15
C ILE A 88 -0.27 -2.11 10.01
N GLN A 89 -1.59 -2.17 9.92
CA GLN A 89 -2.41 -3.23 10.49
C GLN A 89 -2.90 -4.16 9.38
N ILE A 90 -2.78 -5.46 9.60
CA ILE A 90 -3.35 -6.50 8.73
C ILE A 90 -4.37 -7.27 9.56
N ASP A 91 -5.64 -7.20 9.13
CA ASP A 91 -6.78 -7.75 9.85
C ASP A 91 -6.85 -7.32 11.33
N GLY A 92 -6.42 -6.09 11.61
CA GLY A 92 -6.42 -5.48 12.95
C GLY A 92 -5.18 -5.76 13.80
N VAL A 93 -4.22 -6.55 13.30
CA VAL A 93 -2.96 -6.85 14.00
C VAL A 93 -1.84 -5.95 13.47
N LEU A 94 -1.16 -5.24 14.38
CA LEU A 94 -0.01 -4.41 14.06
C LEU A 94 1.16 -5.29 13.57
N ARG A 95 1.85 -4.80 12.55
CA ARG A 95 2.95 -5.50 11.89
C ARG A 95 4.34 -5.03 12.32
#